data_AF-A0A1H5Q0T1-F1
#
_entry.id   AF-A0A1H5Q0T1-F1
#
_cell.length_a   1.000
_cell.length_b   1.000
_cell.length_c   1.000
_cell.angle_alpha   90.00
_cell.angle_beta   90.00
_cell.angle_gamma   90.00
#
_symmetry.space_group_name_H-M   'P 1'
#
loop_
_entity.id
_entity.type
_entity.pdbx_description
1 polymer ?
#
loop_
_entity_poly.entity_id
_entity_poly.type
_entity_poly.pdbx_seq_one_letter_code
_entity_poly.pdbx_strand_id
1 'polypeptide(L)'
;MRLSVLDTGHRRRARLFMTVTGKLSGVTSPDIVKLLLYRPGFLTRPLLDLTAPAMRGESYWTAAEREYLALSTAKVHECPFCAVTHAELVRVAGGGDLDPRPELLAAQRFVEDVSRDADLDTAPLRDLPAHAVAQALDVNLVWNIVNRLANAFGFELLDGQLKTGTRALHRAGYRFPGFLLADGPDDLRASVFDQPAHTSPDLRRAAGAGEGLPSPWGGYVALVREASHRVSDDDVRALLAAGCGEDEVFEVTVAAAVGAALRSFDAGHAALRA
;
A
#
# COMPACT_ATOMS: atom_id res chain seq x y z
N MET A 1 -19.10 8.49 3.06
CA MET A 1 -18.15 9.31 3.79
C MET A 1 -16.88 8.49 3.93
N ARG A 2 -15.74 8.96 3.39
CA ARG A 2 -14.43 8.40 3.75
C ARG A 2 -14.19 8.54 5.26
N LEU A 3 -13.33 7.71 5.85
CA LEU A 3 -13.06 7.72 7.29
C LEU A 3 -12.57 9.09 7.77
N SER A 4 -13.36 9.77 8.59
CA SER A 4 -13.06 11.11 9.10
C SER A 4 -11.89 11.14 10.08
N VAL A 5 -11.63 10.01 10.74
CA VAL A 5 -10.46 9.81 11.61
C VAL A 5 -9.14 9.92 10.84
N LEU A 6 -9.12 9.62 9.54
CA LEU A 6 -7.93 9.82 8.70
C LEU A 6 -7.65 11.30 8.44
N ASP A 7 -8.58 12.21 8.72
CA ASP A 7 -8.38 13.65 8.62
C ASP A 7 -8.15 14.31 10.01
N THR A 8 -8.74 13.75 11.07
CA THR A 8 -8.81 14.43 12.37
C THR A 8 -8.21 13.66 13.55
N GLY A 9 -8.08 12.34 13.45
CA GLY A 9 -7.77 11.47 14.58
C GLY A 9 -6.27 11.27 14.87
N HIS A 10 -5.36 11.98 14.21
CA HIS A 10 -3.91 11.82 14.43
C HIS A 10 -3.45 12.35 15.78
N ARG A 11 -2.35 11.80 16.30
CA ARG A 11 -1.69 12.29 17.52
C ARG A 11 -1.21 13.74 17.38
N ARG A 12 -1.10 14.47 18.51
CA ARG A 12 -0.66 15.89 18.54
C ARG A 12 0.63 16.14 17.74
N ARG A 13 1.64 15.28 17.89
CA ARG A 13 2.92 15.39 17.17
C ARG A 13 2.77 15.26 15.65
N ALA A 14 1.88 14.37 15.19
CA ALA A 14 1.59 14.18 13.77
C ALA A 14 0.84 15.37 13.19
N ARG A 15 -0.16 15.90 13.90
CA ARG A 15 -0.89 17.11 13.49
C ARG A 15 0.03 18.33 13.37
N LEU A 16 0.93 18.50 14.35
CA LEU A 16 1.93 19.57 14.32
C LEU A 16 2.86 19.42 13.11
N PHE A 17 3.39 18.23 12.87
CA PHE A 17 4.23 17.93 11.71
C PHE A 17 3.51 18.27 10.40
N MET A 18 2.31 17.73 10.17
CA MET A 18 1.53 17.98 8.95
C MET A 18 1.20 19.45 8.74
N THR A 19 0.91 20.18 9.83
CA THR A 19 0.65 21.63 9.77
C THR A 19 1.90 22.40 9.35
N VAL A 20 3.06 22.08 9.94
CA VAL A 20 4.33 22.75 9.64
C VAL A 20 4.79 22.44 8.22
N THR A 21 4.82 21.16 7.84
CA THR A 21 5.24 20.76 6.48
C THR A 21 4.28 21.27 5.43
N GLY A 22 2.98 21.33 5.72
CA GLY A 22 2.00 21.91 4.82
C GLY A 22 2.22 23.40 4.59
N LYS A 23 2.49 24.18 5.65
CA LYS A 23 2.84 25.60 5.54
C LYS A 23 4.14 25.83 4.76
N LEU A 24 5.18 25.03 4.99
CA LEU A 24 6.47 25.17 4.32
C LEU A 24 6.40 24.80 2.83
N SER A 25 5.60 23.80 2.50
CA SER A 25 5.45 23.32 1.12
C SER A 25 4.40 24.07 0.30
N GLY A 26 3.52 24.84 0.97
CA GLY A 26 2.40 25.53 0.35
C GLY A 26 1.25 24.60 -0.08
N VAL A 27 1.29 23.32 0.29
CA VAL A 27 0.28 22.31 -0.06
C VAL A 27 -0.17 21.56 1.18
N THR A 28 -1.44 21.14 1.22
CA THR A 28 -1.95 20.31 2.32
C THR A 28 -1.25 18.95 2.33
N SER A 29 -1.20 18.32 3.51
CA SER A 29 -0.59 16.99 3.63
C SER A 29 -1.34 15.98 2.75
N PRO A 30 -0.64 15.22 1.88
CA PRO A 30 -1.25 14.19 1.05
C PRO A 30 -1.91 13.09 1.88
N ASP A 31 -2.95 12.43 1.34
CA ASP A 31 -3.71 11.42 2.07
C ASP A 31 -2.84 10.20 2.48
N ILE A 32 -1.83 9.85 1.69
CA ILE A 32 -0.83 8.83 2.10
C ILE A 32 -0.09 9.23 3.38
N VAL A 33 0.26 10.51 3.56
CA VAL A 33 0.91 10.98 4.79
C VAL A 33 -0.05 10.89 5.97
N LYS A 34 -1.32 11.24 5.77
CA LYS A 34 -2.35 11.14 6.81
C LYS A 34 -2.57 9.69 7.25
N LEU A 35 -2.66 8.76 6.32
CA LEU A 35 -2.76 7.32 6.59
C LEU A 35 -1.56 6.85 7.42
N LEU A 36 -0.34 7.13 6.96
CA LEU A 36 0.88 6.69 7.65
C LEU A 36 1.01 7.29 9.06
N LEU A 37 0.38 8.43 9.34
CA LEU A 37 0.47 9.09 10.65
C LEU A 37 -0.73 8.86 11.57
N TYR A 38 -1.79 8.18 11.12
CA TYR A 38 -3.01 7.98 11.92
C TYR A 38 -2.73 7.06 13.11
N ARG A 39 -2.36 5.81 12.82
CA ARG A 39 -2.01 4.79 13.84
C ARG A 39 -0.71 4.09 13.46
N PRO A 40 0.44 4.78 13.58
CA PRO A 40 1.69 4.30 13.00
C PRO A 40 2.24 2.99 13.58
N GLY A 41 1.87 2.62 14.82
CA GLY A 41 2.24 1.34 15.42
C GLY A 41 1.45 0.14 14.87
N PHE A 42 0.32 0.40 14.20
CA PHE A 42 -0.54 -0.65 13.63
C PHE A 42 -0.12 -1.10 12.23
N LEU A 43 0.44 -0.20 11.42
CA LEU A 43 0.76 -0.48 10.01
C LEU A 43 2.08 0.17 9.57
N THR A 44 2.25 1.45 9.90
CA THR A 44 3.24 2.30 9.23
C THR A 44 4.66 1.81 9.37
N ARG A 45 5.09 1.45 10.60
CA ARG A 45 6.47 1.04 10.82
C ARG A 45 6.86 -0.20 9.99
N PRO A 46 6.20 -1.36 10.13
CA PRO A 46 6.53 -2.53 9.32
C PRO A 46 6.33 -2.29 7.82
N LEU A 47 5.32 -1.50 7.43
CA LEU A 47 5.14 -1.15 6.01
C LEU A 47 6.32 -0.34 5.44
N LEU A 48 6.84 0.65 6.18
CA LEU A 48 7.97 1.46 5.73
C LEU A 48 9.30 0.66 5.77
N ASP A 49 9.44 -0.25 6.72
CA ASP A 49 10.59 -1.16 6.81
C ASP A 49 10.65 -2.12 5.61
N LEU A 50 9.50 -2.44 4.99
CA LEU A 50 9.45 -3.11 3.68
C LEU A 50 9.65 -2.13 2.51
N THR A 51 8.99 -0.98 2.55
CA THR A 51 8.93 -0.03 1.43
C THR A 51 10.29 0.57 1.09
N ALA A 52 11.05 1.04 2.10
CA ALA A 52 12.29 1.76 1.85
C ALA A 52 13.39 0.87 1.23
N PRO A 53 13.63 -0.37 1.72
CA PRO A 53 14.53 -1.30 1.04
C PRO A 53 14.02 -1.72 -0.34
N ALA A 54 12.73 -2.05 -0.48
CA ALA A 54 12.17 -2.45 -1.78
C ALA A 54 12.39 -1.36 -2.84
N MET A 55 12.13 -0.08 -2.50
CA MET A 55 12.17 1.03 -3.45
C MET A 55 13.52 1.72 -3.59
N ARG A 56 14.40 1.67 -2.57
CA ARG A 56 15.68 2.42 -2.56
C ARG A 56 16.89 1.62 -2.07
N GLY A 57 16.72 0.39 -1.63
CA GLY A 57 17.81 -0.52 -1.32
C GLY A 57 18.57 -0.99 -2.56
N GLU A 58 19.64 -1.75 -2.34
CA GLU A 58 20.38 -2.46 -3.39
C GLU A 58 19.44 -3.40 -4.15
N SER A 59 19.44 -3.32 -5.48
CA SER A 59 18.54 -4.09 -6.32
C SER A 59 19.10 -4.27 -7.73
N TYR A 60 18.69 -5.37 -8.37
CA TYR A 60 18.84 -5.57 -9.81
C TYR A 60 18.10 -4.49 -10.62
N TRP A 61 17.00 -3.97 -10.07
CA TRP A 61 16.17 -2.95 -10.68
C TRP A 61 16.62 -1.55 -10.28
N THR A 62 16.74 -0.66 -11.24
CA THR A 62 16.99 0.75 -10.96
C THR A 62 15.82 1.35 -10.16
N ALA A 63 16.01 2.53 -9.56
CA ALA A 63 14.91 3.23 -8.90
C ALA A 63 13.72 3.47 -9.86
N ALA A 64 13.97 3.88 -11.10
CA ALA A 64 12.92 4.11 -12.09
C ALA A 64 12.17 2.83 -12.49
N GLU A 65 12.89 1.71 -12.65
CA GLU A 65 12.27 0.41 -12.95
C GLU A 65 11.38 -0.08 -11.80
N ARG A 66 11.77 0.18 -10.54
CA ARG A 66 10.92 -0.14 -9.37
C ARG A 66 9.66 0.72 -9.31
N GLU A 67 9.75 2.02 -9.62
CA GLU A 67 8.57 2.88 -9.76
C GLU A 67 7.67 2.42 -10.93
N TYR A 68 8.26 1.86 -11.98
CA TYR A 68 7.51 1.32 -13.12
C TYR A 68 6.73 0.04 -12.73
N LEU A 69 7.34 -0.86 -11.94
CA LEU A 69 6.64 -2.02 -11.35
C LEU A 69 5.55 -1.60 -10.34
N ALA A 70 5.79 -0.53 -9.58
CA ALA A 70 4.78 0.07 -8.71
C ALA A 70 3.59 0.63 -9.52
N LEU A 71 3.89 1.33 -10.63
CA LEU A 71 2.90 1.84 -11.58
C LEU A 71 2.07 0.72 -12.23
N SER A 72 2.69 -0.39 -12.65
CA SER A 72 1.93 -1.52 -13.23
C SER A 72 0.99 -2.12 -12.19
N THR A 73 1.45 -2.32 -10.96
CA THR A 73 0.62 -2.78 -9.84
C THR A 73 -0.54 -1.82 -9.58
N ALA A 74 -0.31 -0.51 -9.62
CA ALA A 74 -1.36 0.50 -9.47
C ALA A 74 -2.42 0.46 -10.59
N LYS A 75 -2.01 0.13 -11.82
CA LYS A 75 -2.95 -0.08 -12.94
C LYS A 75 -3.80 -1.32 -12.73
N VAL A 76 -3.24 -2.43 -12.21
CA VAL A 76 -4.01 -3.64 -11.89
C VAL A 76 -5.11 -3.34 -10.87
N HIS A 77 -4.78 -2.56 -9.84
CA HIS A 77 -5.75 -2.18 -8.78
C HIS A 77 -6.65 -1.00 -9.15
N GLU A 78 -6.52 -0.46 -10.37
CA GLU A 78 -7.26 0.73 -10.81
C GLU A 78 -7.14 1.91 -9.83
N CYS A 79 -5.93 2.12 -9.28
CA CYS A 79 -5.70 3.16 -8.28
C CYS A 79 -5.21 4.47 -8.92
N PRO A 80 -6.06 5.51 -9.07
CA PRO A 80 -5.69 6.74 -9.77
C PRO A 80 -4.61 7.52 -9.04
N PHE A 81 -4.70 7.62 -7.70
CA PHE A 81 -3.71 8.32 -6.87
C PHE A 81 -2.31 7.74 -7.07
N CYS A 82 -2.18 6.41 -6.96
CA CYS A 82 -0.91 5.72 -7.11
C CYS A 82 -0.42 5.73 -8.56
N ALA A 83 -1.30 5.49 -9.55
CA ALA A 83 -0.90 5.49 -10.95
C ALA A 83 -0.32 6.83 -11.39
N VAL A 84 -0.96 7.95 -11.03
CA VAL A 84 -0.44 9.29 -11.35
C VAL A 84 0.86 9.57 -10.61
N THR A 85 0.93 9.23 -9.31
CA THR A 85 2.12 9.47 -8.49
C THR A 85 3.32 8.69 -8.99
N HIS A 86 3.17 7.39 -9.29
CA HIS A 86 4.27 6.56 -9.78
C HIS A 86 4.68 6.91 -11.21
N ALA A 87 3.76 7.31 -12.08
CA ALA A 87 4.13 7.81 -13.41
C ALA A 87 5.07 9.02 -13.33
N GLU A 88 4.85 9.92 -12.38
CA GLU A 88 5.79 11.02 -12.13
C GLU A 88 7.08 10.55 -11.45
N LEU A 89 7.03 9.61 -10.52
CA LEU A 89 8.23 9.08 -9.87
C LEU A 89 9.15 8.31 -10.83
N VAL A 90 8.60 7.61 -11.83
CA VAL A 90 9.39 7.02 -12.92
C VAL A 90 10.24 8.11 -13.57
N ARG A 91 9.64 9.26 -13.91
CA ARG A 91 10.37 10.38 -14.52
C ARG A 91 11.41 11.00 -13.60
N VAL A 92 11.02 11.26 -12.35
CA VAL A 92 11.91 11.88 -11.36
C VAL A 92 13.08 10.95 -11.03
N ALA A 93 12.86 9.65 -10.94
CA ALA A 93 13.90 8.66 -10.65
C ALA A 93 14.79 8.33 -11.86
N GLY A 94 14.23 8.34 -13.07
CA GLY A 94 14.96 8.06 -14.31
C GLY A 94 15.62 9.28 -14.95
N GLY A 95 15.26 10.51 -14.50
CA GLY A 95 15.68 11.74 -15.16
C GLY A 95 14.96 12.01 -16.50
N GLY A 96 13.84 11.33 -16.75
CA GLY A 96 13.09 11.34 -18.01
C GLY A 96 12.18 10.12 -18.16
N ASP A 97 11.56 9.97 -19.32
CA ASP A 97 10.75 8.78 -19.59
C ASP A 97 11.61 7.50 -19.62
N LEU A 98 11.04 6.39 -19.13
CA LEU A 98 11.69 5.08 -19.08
C LEU A 98 11.28 4.24 -20.29
N ASP A 99 12.26 3.74 -21.04
CA ASP A 99 12.06 2.67 -22.01
C ASP A 99 12.32 1.31 -21.34
N PRO A 100 11.28 0.49 -21.09
CA PRO A 100 11.42 -0.74 -20.31
C PRO A 100 12.11 -1.83 -21.12
N ARG A 101 13.24 -2.33 -20.58
CA ARG A 101 13.95 -3.47 -21.17
C ARG A 101 13.16 -4.80 -21.06
N PRO A 102 13.46 -5.81 -21.90
CA PRO A 102 12.71 -7.07 -21.92
C PRO A 102 12.61 -7.78 -20.56
N GLU A 103 13.66 -7.74 -19.75
CA GLU A 103 13.70 -8.30 -18.41
C GLU A 103 12.66 -7.67 -17.48
N LEU A 104 12.52 -6.36 -17.56
CA LEU A 104 11.54 -5.60 -16.78
C LEU A 104 10.12 -5.93 -17.23
N LEU A 105 9.89 -6.06 -18.54
CA LEU A 105 8.57 -6.42 -19.08
C LEU A 105 8.15 -7.84 -18.67
N ALA A 106 9.09 -8.78 -18.62
CA ALA A 106 8.83 -10.13 -18.11
C ALA A 106 8.46 -10.10 -16.62
N ALA A 107 9.23 -9.38 -15.80
CA ALA A 107 8.93 -9.20 -14.38
C ALA A 107 7.61 -8.46 -14.15
N GLN A 108 7.32 -7.42 -14.93
CA GLN A 108 6.07 -6.66 -14.89
C GLN A 108 4.88 -7.59 -15.11
N ARG A 109 4.90 -8.38 -16.19
CA ARG A 109 3.80 -9.29 -16.52
C ARG A 109 3.57 -10.28 -15.38
N PHE A 110 4.64 -10.85 -14.84
CA PHE A 110 4.55 -11.78 -13.71
C PHE A 110 3.90 -11.15 -12.46
N VAL A 111 4.35 -9.95 -12.03
CA VAL A 111 3.77 -9.32 -10.83
C VAL A 111 2.32 -8.84 -11.06
N GLU A 112 1.98 -8.52 -12.30
CA GLU A 112 0.61 -8.22 -12.70
C GLU A 112 -0.29 -9.46 -12.61
N ASP A 113 0.16 -10.60 -13.12
CA ASP A 113 -0.58 -11.88 -13.06
C ASP A 113 -0.73 -12.37 -11.61
N VAL A 114 0.33 -12.23 -10.80
CA VAL A 114 0.29 -12.45 -9.34
C VAL A 114 -0.75 -11.58 -8.64
N SER A 115 -0.87 -10.31 -9.06
CA SER A 115 -1.83 -9.38 -8.46
C SER A 115 -3.28 -9.66 -8.85
N ARG A 116 -3.50 -10.32 -9.99
CA ARG A 116 -4.81 -10.72 -10.51
C ARG A 116 -5.24 -12.12 -10.05
N ASP A 117 -4.40 -12.82 -9.29
CA ASP A 117 -4.60 -14.24 -8.95
C ASP A 117 -4.81 -15.11 -10.20
N ALA A 118 -4.01 -14.85 -11.24
CA ALA A 118 -4.05 -15.56 -12.51
C ALA A 118 -3.11 -16.78 -12.51
N ASP A 119 -3.23 -17.64 -13.54
CA ASP A 119 -2.28 -18.72 -13.78
C ASP A 119 -0.87 -18.15 -14.01
N LEU A 120 0.10 -18.62 -13.22
CA LEU A 120 1.45 -18.07 -13.19
C LEU A 120 2.39 -18.81 -14.16
N ASP A 121 2.70 -18.18 -15.29
CA ASP A 121 3.75 -18.65 -16.21
C ASP A 121 5.12 -18.07 -15.82
N THR A 122 6.01 -18.94 -15.35
CA THR A 122 7.39 -18.57 -14.97
C THR A 122 8.40 -18.77 -16.10
N ALA A 123 8.00 -19.33 -17.25
CA ALA A 123 8.90 -19.59 -18.37
C ALA A 123 9.65 -18.33 -18.87
N PRO A 124 9.03 -17.13 -18.96
CA PRO A 124 9.71 -15.90 -19.36
C PRO A 124 10.73 -15.38 -18.33
N LEU A 125 10.73 -15.89 -17.11
CA LEU A 125 11.60 -15.45 -16.02
C LEU A 125 12.87 -16.30 -15.89
N ARG A 126 12.99 -17.40 -16.64
CA ARG A 126 14.07 -18.40 -16.48
C ARG A 126 15.47 -17.83 -16.63
N ASP A 127 15.64 -16.81 -17.45
CA ASP A 127 16.94 -16.18 -17.70
C ASP A 127 17.23 -15.04 -16.71
N LEU A 128 16.28 -14.69 -15.83
CA LEU A 128 16.49 -13.69 -14.79
C LEU A 128 17.15 -14.29 -13.55
N PRO A 129 18.04 -13.54 -12.88
CA PRO A 129 18.50 -13.93 -11.56
C PRO A 129 17.31 -14.07 -10.60
N ALA A 130 17.27 -15.14 -9.81
CA ALA A 130 16.15 -15.40 -8.88
C ALA A 130 15.88 -14.22 -7.92
N HIS A 131 16.95 -13.54 -7.47
CA HIS A 131 16.82 -12.36 -6.61
C HIS A 131 16.17 -11.16 -7.30
N ALA A 132 16.27 -11.04 -8.63
CA ALA A 132 15.61 -9.96 -9.38
C ALA A 132 14.09 -10.14 -9.35
N VAL A 133 13.60 -11.36 -9.54
CA VAL A 133 12.17 -11.66 -9.48
C VAL A 133 11.64 -11.50 -8.04
N ALA A 134 12.39 -11.95 -7.03
CA ALA A 134 12.05 -11.73 -5.63
C ALA A 134 11.92 -10.24 -5.28
N GLN A 135 12.87 -9.41 -5.74
CA GLN A 135 12.81 -7.96 -5.53
C GLN A 135 11.62 -7.30 -6.26
N ALA A 136 11.19 -7.84 -7.41
CA ALA A 136 9.96 -7.38 -8.07
C ALA A 136 8.70 -7.74 -7.26
N LEU A 137 8.67 -8.93 -6.63
CA LEU A 137 7.62 -9.32 -5.70
C LEU A 137 7.60 -8.46 -4.44
N ASP A 138 8.75 -8.04 -3.90
CA ASP A 138 8.83 -7.12 -2.77
C ASP A 138 8.18 -5.75 -3.09
N VAL A 139 8.48 -5.21 -4.28
CA VAL A 139 7.84 -4.00 -4.79
C VAL A 139 6.33 -4.23 -4.95
N ASN A 140 5.93 -5.37 -5.52
CA ASN A 140 4.53 -5.71 -5.70
C ASN A 140 3.79 -5.78 -4.35
N LEU A 141 4.32 -6.47 -3.34
CA LEU A 141 3.71 -6.60 -2.01
C LEU A 141 3.37 -5.23 -1.42
N VAL A 142 4.33 -4.30 -1.42
CA VAL A 142 4.15 -2.95 -0.87
C VAL A 142 3.03 -2.22 -1.59
N TRP A 143 3.07 -2.17 -2.93
CA TRP A 143 2.12 -1.39 -3.69
C TRP A 143 0.76 -2.07 -3.80
N ASN A 144 0.70 -3.38 -3.74
CA ASN A 144 -0.54 -4.16 -3.67
C ASN A 144 -1.32 -3.85 -2.37
N ILE A 145 -0.62 -3.62 -1.25
CA ILE A 145 -1.21 -3.08 0.00
C ILE A 145 -1.66 -1.63 -0.20
N VAL A 146 -0.74 -0.73 -0.60
CA VAL A 146 -1.00 0.71 -0.63
C VAL A 146 -2.10 1.07 -1.63
N ASN A 147 -2.15 0.42 -2.80
CA ASN A 147 -3.21 0.66 -3.79
C ASN A 147 -4.59 0.33 -3.23
N ARG A 148 -4.75 -0.81 -2.55
CA ARG A 148 -6.03 -1.18 -1.93
C ARG A 148 -6.45 -0.20 -0.84
N LEU A 149 -5.51 0.25 -0.01
CA LEU A 149 -5.79 1.25 1.02
C LEU A 149 -6.13 2.61 0.43
N ALA A 150 -5.40 3.03 -0.60
CA ALA A 150 -5.64 4.30 -1.28
C ALA A 150 -7.04 4.33 -1.90
N ASN A 151 -7.46 3.24 -2.55
CA ASN A 151 -8.81 3.12 -3.08
C ASN A 151 -9.86 3.05 -1.96
N ALA A 152 -9.68 2.17 -0.98
CA ALA A 152 -10.67 1.95 0.08
C ALA A 152 -10.86 3.17 1.00
N PHE A 153 -9.84 4.01 1.15
CA PHE A 153 -9.92 5.25 1.92
C PHE A 153 -10.17 6.50 1.06
N GLY A 154 -10.38 6.34 -0.25
CA GLY A 154 -10.71 7.45 -1.14
C GLY A 154 -9.62 8.51 -1.20
N PHE A 155 -8.38 8.09 -1.48
CA PHE A 155 -7.25 9.01 -1.61
C PHE A 155 -7.44 9.94 -2.80
N GLU A 156 -7.22 11.22 -2.55
CA GLU A 156 -7.25 12.26 -3.57
C GLU A 156 -5.86 12.87 -3.74
N LEU A 157 -5.51 13.13 -5.00
CA LEU A 157 -4.32 13.90 -5.34
C LEU A 157 -4.75 15.35 -5.60
N LEU A 158 -4.54 16.22 -4.62
CA LEU A 158 -4.93 17.62 -4.72
C LEU A 158 -3.92 18.43 -5.54
N ASP A 159 -4.39 19.59 -6.04
CA ASP A 159 -3.55 20.51 -6.81
C ASP A 159 -2.26 20.87 -6.08
N GLY A 160 -1.14 20.83 -6.81
CA GLY A 160 0.19 21.12 -6.29
C GLY A 160 0.85 19.98 -5.50
N GLN A 161 0.11 18.94 -5.08
CA GLN A 161 0.69 17.85 -4.28
C GLN A 161 1.62 16.96 -5.11
N LEU A 162 1.35 16.74 -6.39
CA LEU A 162 2.11 15.79 -7.21
C LEU A 162 3.61 16.08 -7.24
N LYS A 163 4.02 17.25 -7.74
CA LYS A 163 5.44 17.60 -7.91
C LYS A 163 6.15 17.75 -6.56
N THR A 164 5.50 18.38 -5.59
CA THR A 164 6.09 18.62 -4.28
C THR A 164 6.24 17.31 -3.50
N GLY A 165 5.20 16.48 -3.52
CA GLY A 165 5.16 15.17 -2.87
C GLY A 165 6.17 14.19 -3.46
N THR A 166 6.21 14.03 -4.78
CA THR A 166 7.14 13.10 -5.44
C THR A 166 8.61 13.50 -5.26
N ARG A 167 8.94 14.80 -5.29
CA ARG A 167 10.28 15.29 -4.97
C ARG A 167 10.67 15.02 -3.52
N ALA A 168 9.76 15.28 -2.59
CA ALA A 168 9.99 15.01 -1.17
C ALA A 168 10.19 13.51 -0.92
N LEU A 169 9.34 12.67 -1.51
CA LEU A 169 9.40 11.22 -1.40
C LEU A 169 10.68 10.65 -2.01
N HIS A 170 11.05 11.09 -3.21
CA HIS A 170 12.29 10.71 -3.87
C HIS A 170 13.51 11.08 -3.02
N ARG A 171 13.53 12.29 -2.44
CA ARG A 171 14.62 12.76 -1.57
C ARG A 171 14.70 11.99 -0.25
N ALA A 172 13.56 11.74 0.39
CA ALA A 172 13.50 11.02 1.66
C ALA A 172 13.72 9.50 1.50
N GLY A 173 13.56 8.98 0.28
CA GLY A 173 13.71 7.57 -0.03
C GLY A 173 12.75 6.69 0.75
N TYR A 174 11.46 7.08 0.80
CA TYR A 174 10.39 6.40 1.52
C TYR A 174 10.57 6.28 3.04
N ARG A 175 11.46 7.06 3.64
CA ARG A 175 11.64 7.08 5.10
C ARG A 175 10.83 8.19 5.75
N PHE A 176 10.34 7.92 6.96
CA PHE A 176 9.68 8.89 7.82
C PHE A 176 10.52 9.21 9.06
N PRO A 177 10.40 10.42 9.64
CA PRO A 177 11.03 10.75 10.90
C PRO A 177 10.60 9.78 12.02
N GLY A 178 11.56 9.10 12.65
CA GLY A 178 11.27 8.06 13.65
C GLY A 178 10.43 8.55 14.84
N PHE A 179 10.55 9.82 15.26
CA PHE A 179 9.75 10.38 16.35
C PHE A 179 8.25 10.47 16.03
N LEU A 180 7.85 10.38 14.77
CA LEU A 180 6.45 10.33 14.34
C LEU A 180 5.91 8.90 14.40
N LEU A 181 6.77 7.93 14.13
CA LEU A 181 6.47 6.52 14.24
C LEU A 181 6.23 6.16 15.71
N ALA A 182 5.36 5.20 15.93
CA ALA A 182 5.06 4.68 17.26
C ALA A 182 5.64 3.28 17.39
N ASP A 183 5.91 2.88 18.63
CA ASP A 183 6.27 1.50 18.94
C ASP A 183 5.14 0.55 18.51
N GLY A 184 5.53 -0.64 18.10
CA GLY A 184 4.70 -1.70 17.55
C GLY A 184 5.61 -2.82 17.06
N PRO A 185 5.06 -4.00 16.72
CA PRO A 185 5.85 -5.09 16.18
C PRO A 185 6.57 -4.68 14.88
N ASP A 186 7.80 -5.14 14.72
CA ASP A 186 8.60 -4.90 13.51
C ASP A 186 8.14 -5.79 12.34
N ASP A 187 7.42 -6.88 12.62
CA ASP A 187 6.84 -7.77 11.62
C ASP A 187 5.42 -7.33 11.22
N LEU A 188 5.17 -7.26 9.90
CA LEU A 188 3.89 -6.80 9.35
C LEU A 188 2.72 -7.69 9.77
N ARG A 189 2.90 -9.02 9.80
CA ARG A 189 1.82 -9.96 10.15
C ARG A 189 1.48 -9.83 11.63
N ALA A 190 2.48 -9.84 12.51
CA ALA A 190 2.29 -9.65 13.94
C ALA A 190 1.65 -8.29 14.27
N SER A 191 2.08 -7.24 13.57
CA SER A 191 1.52 -5.90 13.72
C SER A 191 0.05 -5.86 13.29
N VAL A 192 -0.28 -6.35 12.11
CA VAL A 192 -1.65 -6.19 11.56
C VAL A 192 -2.63 -7.21 12.13
N PHE A 193 -2.21 -8.43 12.47
CA PHE A 193 -3.13 -9.51 12.84
C PHE A 193 -3.15 -9.84 14.33
N ASP A 194 -2.08 -9.57 15.09
CA ASP A 194 -1.92 -10.17 16.42
C ASP A 194 -1.87 -9.15 17.56
N GLN A 195 -1.31 -7.96 17.32
CA GLN A 195 -1.16 -6.97 18.39
C GLN A 195 -2.51 -6.50 18.97
N PRO A 196 -2.57 -6.04 20.23
CA PRO A 196 -3.77 -5.41 20.79
C PRO A 196 -4.25 -4.22 19.95
N ALA A 197 -5.55 -4.19 19.67
CA ALA A 197 -6.18 -3.22 18.76
C ALA A 197 -7.66 -3.00 19.17
N HIS A 198 -8.41 -2.21 18.40
CA HIS A 198 -9.85 -2.01 18.65
C HIS A 198 -10.65 -3.25 18.25
N THR A 199 -10.19 -3.99 17.23
CA THR A 199 -10.76 -5.24 16.75
C THR A 199 -10.01 -6.44 17.31
N SER A 200 -10.71 -7.57 17.44
CA SER A 200 -10.08 -8.82 17.87
C SER A 200 -9.08 -9.33 16.82
N PRO A 201 -8.02 -10.06 17.23
CA PRO A 201 -7.16 -10.81 16.31
C PRO A 201 -7.96 -11.72 15.37
N ASP A 202 -9.00 -12.38 15.87
CA ASP A 202 -9.84 -13.28 15.07
C ASP A 202 -10.55 -12.54 13.93
N LEU A 203 -11.10 -11.36 14.18
CA LEU A 203 -11.75 -10.55 13.14
C LEU A 203 -10.74 -10.10 12.08
N ARG A 204 -9.55 -9.65 12.49
CA ARG A 204 -8.51 -9.22 11.54
C ARG A 204 -7.96 -10.38 10.73
N ARG A 205 -7.76 -11.56 11.34
CA ARG A 205 -7.37 -12.78 10.63
C ARG A 205 -8.44 -13.23 9.65
N ALA A 206 -9.72 -13.20 10.04
CA ALA A 206 -10.84 -13.47 9.15
C ALA A 206 -10.89 -12.48 7.97
N ALA A 207 -10.67 -11.18 8.22
CA ALA A 207 -10.58 -10.17 7.16
C ALA A 207 -9.40 -10.40 6.22
N GLY A 208 -8.23 -10.74 6.78
CA GLY A 208 -7.03 -11.07 6.03
C GLY A 208 -7.15 -12.36 5.22
N ALA A 209 -7.89 -13.35 5.72
CA ALA A 209 -8.19 -14.59 5.02
C ALA A 209 -9.33 -14.41 3.99
N GLY A 210 -10.26 -13.50 4.25
CA GLY A 210 -11.46 -13.25 3.43
C GLY A 210 -12.60 -14.23 3.68
N GLU A 211 -12.56 -14.95 4.79
CA GLU A 211 -13.49 -16.02 5.14
C GLU A 211 -13.85 -15.96 6.63
N GLY A 212 -15.00 -16.52 7.00
CA GLY A 212 -15.43 -16.59 8.41
C GLY A 212 -15.78 -15.24 9.05
N LEU A 213 -16.03 -14.20 8.25
CA LEU A 213 -16.35 -12.86 8.76
C LEU A 213 -17.77 -12.79 9.33
N PRO A 214 -17.96 -12.24 10.55
CA PRO A 214 -19.30 -11.96 11.05
C PRO A 214 -19.94 -10.78 10.29
N SER A 215 -21.27 -10.72 10.30
CA SER A 215 -22.00 -9.52 9.87
C SER A 215 -21.54 -8.32 10.72
N PRO A 216 -21.34 -7.12 10.14
CA PRO A 216 -21.64 -6.70 8.76
C PRO A 216 -20.45 -6.76 7.77
N TRP A 217 -19.33 -7.41 8.11
CA TRP A 217 -18.05 -7.18 7.45
C TRP A 217 -17.86 -7.82 6.07
N GLY A 218 -18.55 -8.94 5.80
CA GLY A 218 -18.24 -9.80 4.66
C GLY A 218 -18.23 -9.08 3.30
N GLY A 219 -19.28 -8.30 3.01
CA GLY A 219 -19.41 -7.57 1.75
C GLY A 219 -18.32 -6.49 1.58
N TYR A 220 -18.08 -5.71 2.63
CA TYR A 220 -17.03 -4.69 2.62
C TYR A 220 -15.63 -5.28 2.43
N VAL A 221 -15.30 -6.34 3.18
CA VAL A 221 -13.99 -6.98 3.09
C VAL A 221 -13.76 -7.59 1.71
N ALA A 222 -14.78 -8.20 1.09
CA ALA A 222 -14.70 -8.68 -0.28
C ALA A 222 -14.37 -7.54 -1.26
N LEU A 223 -15.03 -6.38 -1.12
CA LEU A 223 -14.70 -5.20 -1.94
C LEU A 223 -13.25 -4.75 -1.76
N VAL A 224 -12.75 -4.60 -0.52
CA VAL A 224 -11.36 -4.16 -0.28
C VAL A 224 -10.35 -5.11 -0.94
N ARG A 225 -10.62 -6.43 -0.93
CA ARG A 225 -9.68 -7.44 -1.40
C ARG A 225 -9.68 -7.61 -2.91
N GLU A 226 -10.87 -7.67 -3.50
CA GLU A 226 -11.08 -8.07 -4.90
C GLU A 226 -11.29 -6.86 -5.82
N ALA A 227 -11.86 -5.78 -5.32
CA ALA A 227 -12.28 -4.64 -6.13
C ALA A 227 -12.21 -3.31 -5.37
N SER A 228 -11.06 -3.03 -4.74
CA SER A 228 -10.92 -1.88 -3.83
C SER A 228 -11.32 -0.54 -4.45
N HIS A 229 -11.15 -0.37 -5.77
CA HIS A 229 -11.57 0.82 -6.53
C HIS A 229 -13.09 1.04 -6.55
N ARG A 230 -13.89 0.03 -6.16
CA ARG A 230 -15.35 0.10 -6.04
C ARG A 230 -15.83 0.40 -4.63
N VAL A 231 -14.93 0.41 -3.65
CA VAL A 231 -15.28 0.81 -2.28
C VAL A 231 -15.79 2.25 -2.33
N SER A 232 -16.96 2.45 -1.76
CA SER A 232 -17.64 3.72 -1.77
C SER A 232 -17.85 4.27 -0.38
N ASP A 233 -18.18 5.55 -0.39
CA ASP A 233 -18.65 6.31 0.76
C ASP A 233 -19.87 5.68 1.46
N ASP A 234 -20.70 4.95 0.73
CA ASP A 234 -21.91 4.30 1.24
C ASP A 234 -21.58 3.01 1.99
N ASP A 235 -20.56 2.27 1.55
CA ASP A 235 -20.10 1.05 2.22
C ASP A 235 -19.60 1.36 3.64
N VAL A 236 -18.81 2.42 3.78
CA VAL A 236 -18.34 2.90 5.09
C VAL A 236 -19.52 3.36 5.95
N ARG A 237 -20.48 4.11 5.37
CA ARG A 237 -21.66 4.58 6.11
C ARG A 237 -22.52 3.42 6.61
N ALA A 238 -22.64 2.35 5.83
CA ALA A 238 -23.38 1.15 6.23
C ALA A 238 -22.75 0.45 7.44
N LEU A 239 -21.42 0.34 7.49
CA LEU A 239 -20.71 -0.21 8.66
C LEU A 239 -20.90 0.65 9.91
N LEU A 240 -20.79 1.98 9.77
CA LEU A 240 -21.00 2.90 10.89
C LEU A 240 -22.45 2.85 11.39
N ALA A 241 -23.43 2.77 10.48
CA ALA A 241 -24.84 2.61 10.84
C ALA A 241 -25.15 1.27 11.53
N ALA A 242 -24.35 0.24 11.26
CA ALA A 242 -24.40 -1.05 11.94
C ALA A 242 -23.67 -1.06 13.31
N GLY A 243 -23.12 0.08 13.74
CA GLY A 243 -22.50 0.26 15.05
C GLY A 243 -20.99 0.05 15.08
N CYS A 244 -20.34 -0.18 13.93
CA CYS A 244 -18.88 -0.26 13.86
C CYS A 244 -18.26 1.13 14.08
N GLY A 245 -17.16 1.19 14.84
CA GLY A 245 -16.36 2.41 15.00
C GLY A 245 -15.42 2.66 13.81
N GLU A 246 -15.07 3.92 13.55
CA GLU A 246 -14.13 4.26 12.46
C GLU A 246 -12.74 3.61 12.64
N ASP A 247 -12.28 3.44 13.89
CA ASP A 247 -11.05 2.70 14.20
C ASP A 247 -11.15 1.21 13.84
N GLU A 248 -12.32 0.61 14.02
CA GLU A 248 -12.55 -0.79 13.67
C GLU A 248 -12.59 -0.96 12.15
N VAL A 249 -13.27 -0.06 11.45
CA VAL A 249 -13.28 -0.04 9.98
C VAL A 249 -11.86 0.11 9.46
N PHE A 250 -11.07 1.06 9.99
CA PHE A 250 -9.67 1.24 9.63
C PHE A 250 -8.86 -0.06 9.78
N GLU A 251 -8.94 -0.72 10.93
CA GLU A 251 -8.19 -1.95 11.20
C GLU A 251 -8.60 -3.10 10.28
N VAL A 252 -9.89 -3.27 10.04
CA VAL A 252 -10.42 -4.31 9.13
C VAL A 252 -10.00 -4.05 7.68
N THR A 253 -10.06 -2.80 7.20
CA THR A 253 -9.59 -2.43 5.86
C THR A 253 -8.10 -2.75 5.69
N VAL A 254 -7.27 -2.41 6.69
CA VAL A 254 -5.84 -2.71 6.68
C VAL A 254 -5.59 -4.22 6.69
N ALA A 255 -6.27 -4.97 7.56
CA ALA A 255 -6.13 -6.42 7.62
C ALA A 255 -6.54 -7.11 6.30
N ALA A 256 -7.64 -6.66 5.69
CA ALA A 256 -8.11 -7.15 4.41
C ALA A 256 -7.10 -6.89 3.27
N ALA A 257 -6.59 -5.65 3.16
CA ALA A 257 -5.60 -5.28 2.16
C ALA A 257 -4.28 -6.04 2.32
N VAL A 258 -3.76 -6.10 3.55
CA VAL A 258 -2.50 -6.81 3.87
C VAL A 258 -2.64 -8.31 3.63
N GLY A 259 -3.75 -8.92 4.06
CA GLY A 259 -3.98 -10.35 3.82
C GLY A 259 -4.08 -10.67 2.34
N ALA A 260 -4.76 -9.84 1.55
CA ALA A 260 -4.82 -10.01 0.09
C ALA A 260 -3.44 -9.92 -0.56
N ALA A 261 -2.64 -8.93 -0.20
CA ALA A 261 -1.31 -8.75 -0.75
C ALA A 261 -0.36 -9.89 -0.38
N LEU A 262 -0.41 -10.37 0.87
CA LEU A 262 0.42 -11.48 1.32
C LEU A 262 0.06 -12.79 0.63
N ARG A 263 -1.22 -13.07 0.37
CA ARG A 263 -1.61 -14.25 -0.40
C ARG A 263 -1.02 -14.24 -1.81
N SER A 264 -1.17 -13.14 -2.54
CA SER A 264 -0.57 -12.98 -3.87
C SER A 264 0.95 -13.11 -3.81
N PHE A 265 1.61 -12.46 -2.84
CA PHE A 265 3.06 -12.55 -2.65
C PHE A 265 3.53 -13.99 -2.38
N ASP A 266 2.85 -14.70 -1.48
CA ASP A 266 3.18 -16.09 -1.13
C ASP A 266 2.97 -17.02 -2.35
N ALA A 267 1.92 -16.80 -3.15
CA ALA A 267 1.66 -17.54 -4.40
C ALA A 267 2.74 -17.30 -5.47
N GLY A 268 3.14 -16.04 -5.67
CA GLY A 268 4.24 -15.69 -6.59
C GLY A 268 5.54 -16.38 -6.19
N HIS A 269 5.90 -16.34 -4.91
CA HIS A 269 7.07 -17.07 -4.42
C HIS A 269 6.95 -18.59 -4.53
N ALA A 270 5.75 -19.15 -4.37
CA ALA A 270 5.52 -20.58 -4.56
C ALA A 270 5.72 -21.02 -6.02
N ALA A 271 5.24 -20.24 -6.98
CA ALA A 271 5.43 -20.52 -8.40
C ALA A 271 6.90 -20.52 -8.81
N LEU A 272 7.74 -19.69 -8.19
CA LEU A 272 9.19 -19.65 -8.46
C LEU A 272 9.97 -20.86 -7.89
N ARG A 273 9.35 -21.68 -7.03
CA ARG A 273 9.95 -22.89 -6.47
C ARG A 273 9.48 -24.18 -7.16
N ALA A 274 8.44 -24.10 -7.98
CA ALA A 274 7.84 -25.22 -8.71
C ALA A 274 8.64 -25.55 -9.97
#